data_AF-A0A0D7CL59-F1
#
_entry.id   AF-A0A0D7CL59-F1
#
_cell.length_a   1.000
_cell.length_b   1.000
_cell.length_c   1.000
_cell.angle_alpha   90.00
_cell.angle_beta   90.00
_cell.angle_gamma   90.00
#
_symmetry.space_group_name_H-M   'P 1'
#
loop_
_entity.id
_entity.type
_entity.pdbx_description
1 polymer ?
#
loop_
_entity_poly.entity_id
_entity_poly.type
_entity_poly.pdbx_seq_one_letter_code
_entity_poly.pdbx_strand_id
1 'polypeptide(L)' 'MPSGAGVLSSGTMRWVEALLAGAGDDGRAHGMDTRTRAFVTRTTENLLHAFADGPAATSRPLPRHNVPEVYGT' A
#
# COMPACT_ATOMS: atom_id res chain seq x y z
N MET A 1 15.62 -6.83 1.54
CA MET A 1 16.73 -7.18 0.62
C MET A 1 18.06 -6.82 1.26
N PRO A 2 19.17 -7.52 0.97
CA PRO A 2 20.49 -7.19 1.54
C PRO A 2 20.92 -5.74 1.31
N SER A 3 20.46 -5.10 0.21
CA SER A 3 20.72 -3.69 -0.11
C SER A 3 19.83 -2.67 0.63
N GLY A 4 18.89 -3.11 1.45
CA GLY A 4 17.90 -2.26 2.12
C GLY A 4 16.76 -1.76 1.22
N ALA A 5 16.76 -2.11 -0.07
CA ALA A 5 15.64 -1.87 -0.96
C ALA A 5 14.37 -2.64 -0.54
N GLY A 6 13.21 -2.01 -0.77
CA GLY A 6 11.89 -2.56 -0.47
C GLY A 6 11.01 -2.65 -1.72
N VAL A 7 10.03 -3.55 -1.70
CA VAL A 7 9.00 -3.71 -2.74
C VAL A 7 7.64 -3.70 -2.05
N LEU A 8 6.70 -2.91 -2.56
CA LEU A 8 5.28 -3.07 -2.27
C LEU A 8 4.63 -3.83 -3.42
N SER A 9 3.93 -4.93 -3.10
CA SER A 9 3.04 -5.60 -4.04
C SER A 9 1.68 -5.78 -3.38
N SER A 10 0.66 -5.13 -3.92
CA SER A 10 -0.73 -5.32 -3.48
C SER A 10 -1.41 -6.50 -4.18
N GLY A 11 -0.84 -7.00 -5.29
CA GLY A 11 -1.34 -8.15 -6.02
C GLY A 11 -2.67 -7.94 -6.76
N THR A 12 -3.15 -6.70 -6.90
CA THR A 12 -4.47 -6.44 -7.51
C THR A 12 -4.60 -5.06 -8.17
N MET A 13 -5.34 -5.01 -9.28
CA MET A 13 -5.80 -3.77 -9.91
C MET A 13 -6.65 -2.91 -8.97
N ARG A 14 -7.33 -3.54 -8.01
CA ARG A 14 -8.20 -2.85 -7.04
C ARG A 14 -7.45 -1.80 -6.22
N TRP A 15 -6.13 -1.94 -6.05
CA TRP A 15 -5.33 -0.92 -5.37
C TRP A 15 -5.29 0.40 -6.13
N VAL A 16 -5.16 0.36 -7.46
CA VAL A 16 -5.13 1.57 -8.30
C VAL A 16 -6.52 2.20 -8.36
N GLU A 17 -7.57 1.39 -8.57
CA GLU A 17 -8.95 1.88 -8.59
C GLU A 17 -9.37 2.48 -7.24
N ALA A 18 -8.88 1.93 -6.12
CA ALA A 18 -9.15 2.46 -4.79
C ALA A 18 -8.66 3.90 -4.59
N LEU A 19 -7.60 4.34 -5.28
CA LEU A 19 -7.16 5.74 -5.25
C LEU A 19 -8.25 6.69 -5.78
N LEU A 20 -9.10 6.19 -6.68
CA LEU A 20 -10.20 6.94 -7.30
C LEU A 20 -11.56 6.68 -6.64
N ALA A 21 -11.64 5.85 -5.59
CA ALA A 21 -12.91 5.44 -4.95
C ALA A 21 -13.71 6.58 -4.30
N GLY A 22 -14.84 6.95 -4.91
CA GLY A 22 -15.75 8.01 -4.42
C GLY A 22 -15.42 9.43 -4.90
N ALA A 23 -14.87 9.60 -6.12
CA ALA A 23 -14.50 10.91 -6.73
C ALA A 23 -15.46 11.30 -7.85
N GLY A 24 -16.61 10.62 -7.94
CA GLY A 24 -17.62 10.88 -8.96
C GLY A 24 -17.39 10.16 -10.28
N ASP A 25 -16.15 9.77 -10.63
CA ASP A 25 -15.84 9.28 -11.99
C ASP A 25 -15.81 7.77 -12.20
N ASP A 26 -15.97 6.93 -11.17
CA ASP A 26 -15.96 5.48 -11.37
C ASP A 26 -17.05 4.77 -10.58
N GLY A 27 -18.16 4.48 -11.26
CA GLY A 27 -19.03 3.34 -10.91
C GLY A 27 -18.30 1.99 -10.90
N ARG A 28 -16.99 2.00 -11.18
CA ARG A 28 -16.03 0.89 -11.21
C ARG A 28 -15.11 0.83 -10.00
N ALA A 29 -15.34 1.57 -8.91
CA ALA A 29 -14.57 1.36 -7.67
C ALA A 29 -14.96 0.06 -6.94
N HIS A 30 -15.76 -0.83 -7.53
CA HIS A 30 -16.14 -2.13 -6.97
C HIS A 30 -16.75 -2.04 -5.56
N GLY A 31 -17.59 -1.03 -5.34
CA GLY A 31 -18.22 -0.78 -4.05
C GLY A 31 -17.29 -0.17 -2.99
N MET A 32 -16.05 0.17 -3.33
CA MET A 32 -15.14 0.89 -2.44
C MET A 32 -15.57 2.35 -2.30
N ASP A 33 -15.48 2.87 -1.08
CA ASP A 33 -15.89 4.23 -0.73
C ASP A 33 -14.68 5.15 -0.46
N THR A 34 -14.98 6.36 0.00
CA THR A 34 -13.97 7.36 0.35
C THR A 34 -13.05 6.94 1.49
N ARG A 35 -13.46 5.99 2.36
CA ARG A 35 -12.60 5.46 3.42
C ARG A 35 -11.53 4.56 2.84
N THR A 36 -11.92 3.70 1.89
CA THR A 36 -10.95 2.86 1.15
C THR A 36 -9.94 3.73 0.42
N ARG A 37 -10.37 4.81 -0.23
CA ARG A 37 -9.45 5.80 -0.81
C ARG A 37 -8.49 6.35 0.22
N ALA A 38 -9.00 6.85 1.35
CA ALA A 38 -8.17 7.49 2.37
C ALA A 38 -7.06 6.53 2.87
N PHE A 39 -7.41 5.26 3.07
CA PHE A 39 -6.43 4.24 3.46
C PHE A 39 -5.37 3.99 2.39
N VAL A 40 -5.79 3.76 1.14
CA VAL A 40 -4.87 3.43 0.04
C VAL A 40 -3.97 4.62 -0.30
N THR A 41 -4.52 5.83 -0.30
CA THR A 41 -3.77 7.07 -0.54
C THR A 41 -2.68 7.24 0.52
N ARG A 42 -3.06 7.21 1.80
CA ARG A 42 -2.11 7.38 2.89
C ARG A 42 -1.03 6.30 2.89
N THR A 43 -1.39 5.06 2.63
CA THR A 43 -0.42 3.95 2.55
C THR A 43 0.56 4.17 1.41
N THR A 44 0.06 4.57 0.24
CA THR A 44 0.90 4.84 -0.93
C THR A 44 1.84 6.01 -0.68
N GLU A 45 1.35 7.14 -0.17
CA GLU A 45 2.17 8.31 0.15
C GLU A 45 3.25 7.98 1.19
N ASN A 46 2.90 7.28 2.27
CA ASN A 46 3.87 6.88 3.29
C ASN A 46 5.03 6.06 2.70
N LEU A 47 4.74 5.16 1.78
CA LEU A 47 5.75 4.31 1.13
C LEU A 47 6.57 5.10 0.11
N LEU A 48 5.94 5.97 -0.68
CA LEU A 48 6.65 6.84 -1.62
C LEU A 48 7.63 7.77 -0.89
N HIS A 49 7.19 8.40 0.21
CA HIS A 49 8.09 9.20 1.04
C HIS A 49 9.21 8.36 1.64
N ALA A 50 8.90 7.18 2.19
CA ALA A 50 9.93 6.29 2.75
C ALA A 50 10.97 5.84 1.73
N PHE A 51 10.56 5.59 0.47
CA PHE A 51 11.47 5.16 -0.59
C PHE A 51 12.23 6.33 -1.21
N ALA A 52 11.67 7.55 -1.18
CA ALA A 52 12.38 8.76 -1.59
C ALA A 52 13.53 9.11 -0.64
N ASP A 53 13.41 8.80 0.64
CA ASP A 53 14.46 9.03 1.65
C ASP A 53 15.67 8.07 1.51
N GLY A 54 15.59 7.08 0.62
CA GLY A 54 16.62 6.05 0.39
C GLY A 54 16.20 4.65 0.83
N PRO A 55 17.15 3.74 1.11
CA PRO A 55 16.84 2.35 1.45
C PRO A 55 16.02 2.26 2.75
N ALA A 56 14.72 1.97 2.63
CA ALA A 56 13.77 2.01 3.75
C ALA A 56 14.16 1.12 4.93
N ALA A 57 14.84 -0.01 4.71
CA ALA A 57 15.30 -0.87 5.81
C ALA A 57 16.36 -0.23 6.71
N THR A 58 16.96 0.89 6.30
CA THR A 58 17.99 1.62 7.06
C THR A 58 17.36 2.71 7.94
N SER A 59 16.28 3.34 7.48
CA SER A 59 15.69 4.54 8.10
C SER A 59 14.29 4.32 8.67
N ARG A 60 13.61 3.22 8.32
CA ARG A 60 12.26 2.89 8.79
C ARG A 60 12.29 1.62 9.66
N PRO A 61 11.34 1.48 10.61
CA PRO A 61 11.22 0.26 11.41
C PRO A 61 10.97 -0.98 10.54
N LEU A 62 11.47 -2.13 11.00
CA LEU A 62 11.17 -3.40 10.35
C LEU A 62 9.67 -3.68 10.38
N PRO A 63 9.05 -4.03 9.24
CA PRO A 63 7.64 -4.36 9.20
C PRO A 63 7.36 -5.66 9.99
N ARG A 64 6.19 -5.73 10.60
CA ARG A 64 5.72 -6.94 11.29
C ARG A 64 5.57 -8.09 10.29
N HIS A 65 6.21 -9.22 10.58
CA HIS A 65 6.03 -10.45 9.80
C HIS A 65 4.71 -11.14 10.17
N ASN A 66 3.62 -10.75 9.51
CA ASN A 66 2.26 -11.21 9.81
C ASN A 66 1.70 -12.19 8.76
N VAL A 67 2.47 -12.56 7.73
CA VAL A 67 2.00 -13.50 6.69
C VAL A 67 1.54 -14.83 7.28
N PRO A 68 2.29 -15.50 8.18
CA PRO A 68 1.85 -16.78 8.76
C PRO A 68 0.59 -16.64 9.63
N GLU A 69 0.39 -15.49 10.27
CA GLU A 69 -0.79 -15.20 11.09
C GLU A 69 -2.05 -15.06 10.24
N VAL A 70 -1.94 -14.49 9.04
CA VAL A 70 -3.08 -14.23 8.16
C VAL A 70 -3.41 -15.42 7.27
N TYR A 71 -2.40 -16.09 6.72
CA TYR A 71 -2.59 -17.10 5.67
C TYR A 71 -2.29 -18.54 6.11
N GLY A 72 -1.79 -18.76 7.33
CA GLY A 72 -1.27 -20.06 7.74
C GLY A 72 0.07 -20.38 7.08
N THR A 73 0.62 -21.57 7.38
CA THR A 73 1.85 -22.11 6.78
C THR A 73 1.57 -22.87 5.50
#